data_AF-A0A2Z5FU81-F1
#
_entry.id   AF-A0A2Z5FU81-F1
#
_cell.length_a   1.000
_cell.length_b   1.000
_cell.length_c   1.000
_cell.angle_alpha   90.00
_cell.angle_beta   90.00
_cell.angle_gamma   90.00
#
_symmetry.space_group_name_H-M   'P 1'
#
loop_
_entity.id
_entity.type
_entity.pdbx_description
1 polymer ?
#
loop_
_entity_poly.entity_id
_entity_poly.type
_entity_poly.pdbx_seq_one_letter_code
_entity_poly.pdbx_strand_id
1 'polypeptide(L)'
;MANIISNGTVAFLLFAAMVLLSANAIGLPSAEQVTSTAQPLPRTDQSEKLSHEIIQLFNDDQALIAEMSKALQDPAFRQAREPFVKRAELEDHNPNFYDAAVYEYWAQTPGAPESVQRYAAIRRATDAHIESIVTAHGWPQRDTVGDDAAADFFFLFGHADDDNAWRLAQLDTLTRVFREDHVNPRLYAHLCDRLANVAGKPQKYGTVMGPGPSPGTAKLYWPLIDDVAAADKRRLQIGLPSIENDLERFRKGADIGPYMTPLTQGENWSMADVYKKP
;
A
#
# COMPACT_ATOMS: atom_id res chain seq x y z
N MET A 1 -18.63 -25.49 -30.63
CA MET A 1 -17.23 -25.12 -30.93
C MET A 1 -17.24 -23.74 -31.56
N ALA A 2 -16.92 -22.71 -30.77
CA ALA A 2 -16.77 -21.34 -31.25
C ALA A 2 -15.49 -20.79 -30.62
N ASN A 3 -14.50 -20.54 -31.47
CA ASN A 3 -13.17 -20.07 -31.10
C ASN A 3 -13.24 -18.65 -30.52
N ILE A 4 -12.88 -18.50 -29.25
CA ILE A 4 -12.52 -17.22 -28.66
C ILE A 4 -11.04 -16.99 -29.02
N ILE A 5 -10.81 -16.15 -30.01
CA ILE A 5 -9.46 -15.67 -30.33
C ILE A 5 -9.10 -14.61 -29.29
N SER A 6 -8.10 -14.94 -28.47
CA SER A 6 -7.50 -14.05 -27.49
C SER A 6 -6.75 -12.94 -28.23
N ASN A 7 -7.11 -11.68 -27.96
CA ASN A 7 -6.26 -10.53 -28.29
C ASN A 7 -5.63 -10.01 -27.00
N GLY A 8 -4.58 -10.70 -26.56
CA GLY A 8 -3.57 -10.13 -25.69
C GLY A 8 -2.77 -9.05 -26.42
N THR A 9 -1.84 -8.43 -25.69
CA THR A 9 -0.75 -7.54 -26.17
C THR A 9 -0.90 -6.01 -26.04
N VAL A 10 -1.93 -5.44 -25.38
CA VAL A 10 -1.97 -3.97 -25.13
C VAL A 10 -2.24 -3.57 -23.66
N ALA A 11 -2.43 -4.50 -22.74
CA ALA A 11 -2.66 -4.21 -21.31
C ALA A 11 -1.38 -4.10 -20.44
N PHE A 12 -0.20 -4.18 -21.05
CA PHE A 12 1.00 -4.77 -20.42
C PHE A 12 2.03 -3.83 -19.76
N LEU A 13 1.73 -2.54 -19.54
CA LEU A 13 2.75 -1.60 -19.02
C LEU A 13 2.34 -0.75 -17.80
N LEU A 14 1.16 -0.97 -17.19
CA LEU A 14 0.68 -0.11 -16.09
C LEU A 14 0.56 -0.78 -14.70
N PHE A 15 0.77 -2.08 -14.57
CA PHE A 15 0.46 -2.79 -13.32
C PHE A 15 1.68 -3.20 -12.46
N ALA A 16 2.90 -3.23 -13.03
CA ALA A 16 4.11 -3.64 -12.32
C ALA A 16 4.71 -2.57 -11.37
N ALA A 17 3.95 -1.54 -10.99
CA ALA A 17 4.46 -0.43 -10.18
C ALA A 17 3.47 0.11 -9.13
N MET A 18 2.38 -0.60 -8.82
CA MET A 18 1.39 -0.07 -7.87
C MET A 18 1.86 -0.10 -6.40
N VAL A 19 2.83 -0.95 -6.06
CA VAL A 19 3.50 -0.95 -4.75
C VAL A 19 4.78 -0.07 -4.77
N LEU A 20 5.37 0.15 -5.95
CA LEU A 20 6.67 0.82 -6.09
C LEU A 20 6.56 2.34 -6.32
N LEU A 21 5.45 2.83 -6.89
CA LEU A 21 5.19 4.27 -7.05
C LEU A 21 4.85 4.96 -5.73
N SER A 22 4.38 4.24 -4.70
CA SER A 22 4.16 4.81 -3.36
C SER A 22 5.45 5.02 -2.56
N ALA A 23 6.53 4.29 -2.86
CA ALA A 23 7.80 4.41 -2.14
C ALA A 23 8.71 5.54 -2.68
N ASN A 24 8.72 5.76 -4.00
CA ASN A 24 9.53 6.84 -4.61
C ASN A 24 8.97 8.26 -4.37
N ALA A 25 7.73 8.38 -3.91
CA ALA A 25 7.11 9.67 -3.55
C ALA A 25 7.48 10.11 -2.12
N ILE A 26 8.01 9.21 -1.29
CA ILE A 26 8.51 9.53 0.06
C ILE A 26 9.96 9.96 -0.09
N GLY A 27 10.19 11.18 -0.58
CA GLY A 27 11.48 11.82 -0.37
C GLY A 27 11.74 11.83 1.13
N LEU A 28 12.81 11.15 1.58
CA LEU A 28 13.26 11.23 2.97
C LEU A 28 13.40 12.72 3.33
N PRO A 29 12.56 13.26 4.22
CA PRO A 29 12.75 14.64 4.64
C PRO A 29 14.05 14.71 5.45
N SER A 30 14.88 15.71 5.16
CA SER A 30 15.80 16.20 6.18
C SER A 30 14.94 16.66 7.36
N ALA A 31 15.34 16.27 8.56
CA ALA A 31 14.63 16.52 9.81
C ALA A 31 14.29 18.01 9.99
N GLU A 32 13.11 18.43 9.55
CA GLU A 32 12.47 19.66 10.01
C GLU A 32 11.28 19.26 10.87
N GLN A 33 11.44 19.50 12.17
CA GLN A 33 10.45 19.23 13.21
C GLN A 33 9.19 20.07 12.96
N VAL A 34 8.08 19.42 12.62
CA VAL A 34 6.76 20.03 12.78
C VAL A 34 6.45 20.07 14.27
N THR A 35 6.51 21.27 14.84
CA THR A 35 6.19 21.49 16.26
C THR A 35 4.68 21.39 16.46
N SER A 36 4.22 20.24 16.96
CA SER A 36 2.93 20.14 17.63
C SER A 36 2.98 20.95 18.94
N THR A 37 1.98 21.79 19.18
CA THR A 37 1.89 22.65 20.37
C THR A 37 1.37 21.94 21.62
N ALA A 38 1.05 20.65 21.52
CA ALA A 38 0.79 19.80 22.68
C ALA A 38 2.07 19.05 23.05
N GLN A 39 2.57 19.24 24.28
CA GLN A 39 3.63 18.38 24.80
C GLN A 39 3.08 16.94 24.85
N PRO A 40 3.69 15.98 24.12
CA PRO A 40 3.32 14.58 24.24
C PRO A 40 3.49 14.16 25.71
N LEU A 41 2.59 13.30 26.19
CA LEU A 41 2.80 12.67 27.50
C LEU A 41 4.16 11.94 27.48
N PRO A 42 4.92 11.97 28.60
CA PRO A 42 6.21 11.29 28.66
C PRO A 42 6.02 9.79 28.38
N ARG A 43 6.72 9.28 27.36
CA ARG A 43 6.68 7.86 26.97
C ARG A 43 7.42 7.02 27.99
N THR A 44 7.00 5.75 28.12
CA THR A 44 7.74 4.77 28.93
C THR A 44 8.95 4.25 28.15
N ASP A 45 9.98 3.74 28.85
CA ASP A 45 11.13 3.07 28.21
C ASP A 45 10.71 1.94 27.24
N GLN A 46 9.59 1.27 27.51
CA GLN A 46 9.06 0.23 26.63
C GLN A 46 8.43 0.83 25.36
N SER A 47 7.67 1.90 25.51
CA SER A 47 7.05 2.61 24.39
C SER A 47 8.08 3.26 23.46
N GLU A 48 9.20 3.77 24.01
CA GLU A 48 10.30 4.30 23.21
C GLU A 48 11.05 3.21 22.44
N LYS A 49 11.28 2.04 23.07
CA LYS A 49 11.89 0.89 22.39
C LYS A 49 11.02 0.41 21.24
N LEU A 50 9.72 0.26 21.47
CA LEU A 50 8.77 -0.14 20.42
C LEU A 50 8.70 0.89 19.28
N SER A 51 8.74 2.19 19.61
CA SER A 51 8.82 3.26 18.61
C SER A 51 10.05 3.12 17.72
N HIS A 52 11.24 2.96 18.30
CA HIS A 52 12.48 2.75 17.54
C HIS A 52 12.46 1.47 16.70
N GLU A 53 11.92 0.39 17.24
CA GLU A 53 11.77 -0.89 16.56
C GLU A 53 10.90 -0.77 15.30
N ILE A 54 9.73 -0.13 15.41
CA ILE A 54 8.82 0.11 14.28
C ILE A 54 9.49 0.96 13.20
N ILE A 55 10.14 2.07 13.59
CA ILE A 55 10.82 2.96 12.66
C ILE A 55 11.94 2.20 11.93
N GLN A 56 12.70 1.36 12.62
CA GLN A 56 13.75 0.56 11.99
C GLN A 56 13.18 -0.44 10.98
N LEU A 57 12.10 -1.16 11.35
CA LEU A 57 11.42 -2.08 10.44
C LEU A 57 10.91 -1.39 9.18
N PHE A 58 10.33 -0.19 9.33
CA PHE A 58 9.85 0.59 8.20
C PHE A 58 11.00 1.04 7.29
N ASN A 59 12.09 1.55 7.87
CA ASN A 59 13.27 1.94 7.09
C ASN A 59 13.87 0.77 6.31
N ASP A 60 13.93 -0.42 6.92
CA ASP A 60 14.43 -1.63 6.27
C ASP A 60 13.50 -2.07 5.12
N ASP A 61 12.18 -2.01 5.31
CA ASP A 61 11.19 -2.27 4.26
C ASP A 61 11.31 -1.27 3.10
N GLN A 62 11.44 0.03 3.38
CA GLN A 62 11.64 1.06 2.36
C GLN A 62 12.95 0.85 1.57
N ALA A 63 14.04 0.51 2.25
CA ALA A 63 15.32 0.23 1.60
C ALA A 63 15.23 -0.95 0.62
N LEU A 64 14.49 -1.99 0.98
CA LEU A 64 14.26 -3.16 0.13
C LEU A 64 13.39 -2.83 -1.09
N ILE A 65 12.32 -2.05 -0.88
CA ILE A 65 11.47 -1.59 -1.99
C ILE A 65 12.28 -0.73 -2.96
N ALA A 66 13.15 0.15 -2.46
CA ALA A 66 14.04 0.97 -3.28
C ALA A 66 15.04 0.10 -4.07
N GLU A 67 15.60 -0.94 -3.45
CA GLU A 67 16.48 -1.90 -4.11
C GLU A 67 15.76 -2.62 -5.26
N MET A 68 14.56 -3.15 -5.01
CA MET A 68 13.75 -3.82 -6.05
C MET A 68 13.33 -2.85 -7.16
N SER A 69 12.98 -1.60 -6.81
CA SER A 69 12.68 -0.54 -7.78
C SER A 69 13.86 -0.28 -8.71
N LYS A 70 15.08 -0.27 -8.17
CA LYS A 70 16.31 -0.11 -8.94
C LYS A 70 16.57 -1.33 -9.82
N ALA A 71 16.40 -2.55 -9.29
CA ALA A 71 16.56 -3.79 -10.05
C ALA A 71 15.59 -3.85 -11.25
N LEU A 72 14.35 -3.41 -11.06
CA LEU A 72 13.34 -3.34 -12.13
C LEU A 72 13.67 -2.34 -13.24
N GLN A 73 14.70 -1.50 -13.11
CA GLN A 73 15.18 -0.68 -14.22
C GLN A 73 15.96 -1.50 -15.26
N ASP A 74 16.53 -2.65 -14.87
CA ASP A 74 17.23 -3.56 -15.75
C ASP A 74 16.23 -4.40 -16.60
N PRO A 75 16.25 -4.30 -17.94
CA PRO A 75 15.43 -5.13 -18.81
C PRO A 75 15.60 -6.64 -18.60
N ALA A 76 16.81 -7.11 -18.28
CA ALA A 76 17.07 -8.53 -18.05
C ALA A 76 16.41 -9.02 -16.77
N PHE A 77 16.46 -8.21 -15.69
CA PHE A 77 15.76 -8.50 -14.45
C PHE A 77 14.24 -8.55 -14.65
N ARG A 78 13.68 -7.57 -15.39
CA ARG A 78 12.25 -7.60 -15.76
C ARG A 78 11.88 -8.85 -16.54
N GLN A 79 12.67 -9.22 -17.54
CA GLN A 79 12.42 -10.43 -18.33
C GLN A 79 12.48 -11.71 -17.48
N ALA A 80 13.41 -11.79 -16.53
CA ALA A 80 13.51 -12.93 -15.61
C ALA A 80 12.34 -13.01 -14.62
N ARG A 81 11.73 -11.87 -14.27
CA ARG A 81 10.55 -11.77 -13.39
C ARG A 81 9.25 -12.23 -14.05
N GLU A 82 9.12 -12.07 -15.38
CA GLU A 82 7.87 -12.31 -16.13
C GLU A 82 7.19 -13.67 -15.87
N PRO A 83 7.89 -14.82 -15.81
CA PRO A 83 7.24 -16.10 -15.53
C PRO A 83 6.55 -16.14 -14.15
N PHE A 84 7.11 -15.44 -13.16
CA PHE A 84 6.59 -15.39 -11.80
C PHE A 84 5.38 -14.45 -11.68
N VAL A 85 5.36 -13.37 -12.46
CA VAL A 85 4.17 -12.50 -12.61
C VAL A 85 3.00 -13.32 -13.13
N LYS A 86 3.19 -14.03 -14.24
CA LYS A 86 2.14 -14.87 -14.84
C LYS A 86 1.66 -15.94 -13.87
N ARG A 87 2.58 -16.52 -13.09
CA ARG A 87 2.22 -17.48 -12.05
C ARG A 87 1.35 -16.84 -10.96
N ALA A 88 1.74 -15.68 -10.44
CA ALA A 88 0.98 -14.98 -9.42
C ALA A 88 -0.41 -14.55 -9.90
N GLU A 89 -0.54 -14.06 -11.13
CA GLU A 89 -1.83 -13.74 -11.73
C GLU A 89 -2.78 -14.96 -11.80
N LEU A 90 -2.23 -16.15 -12.04
CA LEU A 90 -3.00 -17.40 -12.16
C LEU A 90 -3.34 -18.01 -10.78
N GLU A 91 -2.39 -18.01 -9.84
CA GLU A 91 -2.49 -18.73 -8.57
C GLU A 91 -3.04 -17.87 -7.42
N ASP A 92 -2.74 -16.56 -7.40
CA ASP A 92 -3.12 -15.66 -6.29
C ASP A 92 -4.48 -14.97 -6.53
N HIS A 93 -4.98 -14.99 -7.77
CA HIS A 93 -6.24 -14.37 -8.19
C HIS A 93 -6.40 -12.88 -7.83
N ASN A 94 -5.32 -12.21 -7.42
CA ASN A 94 -5.24 -10.81 -7.09
C ASN A 94 -4.44 -10.08 -8.19
N PRO A 95 -5.08 -9.30 -9.08
CA PRO A 95 -4.35 -8.65 -10.17
C PRO A 95 -3.74 -7.29 -9.79
N ASN A 96 -3.90 -6.81 -8.56
CA ASN A 96 -3.47 -5.45 -8.18
C ASN A 96 -2.36 -5.43 -7.12
N PHE A 97 -2.26 -6.45 -6.25
CA PHE A 97 -1.27 -6.51 -5.16
C PHE A 97 -0.60 -7.89 -5.06
N TYR A 98 0.07 -8.32 -6.13
CA TYR A 98 0.69 -9.66 -6.23
C TYR A 98 2.23 -9.65 -6.15
N ASP A 99 2.86 -8.49 -5.90
CA ASP A 99 4.31 -8.37 -5.91
C ASP A 99 4.99 -9.28 -4.88
N ALA A 100 4.42 -9.39 -3.68
CA ALA A 100 4.94 -10.29 -2.64
C ALA A 100 4.98 -11.75 -3.14
N ALA A 101 3.87 -12.23 -3.71
CA ALA A 101 3.80 -13.57 -4.30
C ALA A 101 4.80 -13.78 -5.45
N VAL A 102 5.02 -12.76 -6.29
CA VAL A 102 6.01 -12.83 -7.39
C VAL A 102 7.41 -13.07 -6.86
N TYR A 103 7.85 -12.28 -5.88
CA TYR A 103 9.19 -12.42 -5.32
C TYR A 103 9.32 -13.71 -4.48
N GLU A 104 8.25 -14.16 -3.82
CA GLU A 104 8.23 -15.43 -3.11
C GLU A 104 8.40 -16.61 -4.07
N TYR A 105 7.59 -16.68 -5.13
CA TYR A 105 7.72 -17.73 -6.14
C TYR A 105 9.08 -17.72 -6.83
N TRP A 106 9.63 -16.53 -7.08
CA TRP A 106 10.95 -16.41 -7.67
C TRP A 106 12.05 -16.89 -6.71
N ALA A 107 12.03 -16.43 -5.45
CA ALA A 107 13.02 -16.81 -4.44
C ALA A 107 13.10 -18.32 -4.19
N GLN A 108 12.00 -19.05 -4.39
CA GLN A 108 11.94 -20.52 -4.25
C GLN A 108 12.58 -21.28 -5.41
N THR A 109 12.98 -20.61 -6.50
CA THR A 109 13.60 -21.28 -7.66
C THR A 109 15.12 -21.39 -7.54
N PRO A 110 15.71 -22.53 -7.98
CA PRO A 110 17.16 -22.65 -8.06
C PRO A 110 17.77 -21.55 -8.94
N GLY A 111 18.74 -20.81 -8.40
CA GLY A 111 19.42 -19.73 -9.11
C GLY A 111 18.70 -18.38 -9.10
N ALA A 112 17.67 -18.21 -8.28
CA ALA A 112 17.08 -16.90 -8.02
C ALA A 112 18.15 -15.90 -7.57
N PRO A 113 18.13 -14.63 -8.03
CA PRO A 113 19.09 -13.62 -7.60
C PRO A 113 19.11 -13.46 -6.07
N GLU A 114 20.29 -13.23 -5.50
CA GLU A 114 20.43 -13.04 -4.04
C GLU A 114 19.54 -11.90 -3.52
N SER A 115 19.40 -10.82 -4.29
CA SER A 115 18.54 -9.69 -3.94
C SER A 115 17.05 -10.08 -3.85
N VAL A 116 16.59 -11.00 -4.70
CA VAL A 116 15.22 -11.54 -4.66
C VAL A 116 15.03 -12.46 -3.46
N GLN A 117 16.00 -13.34 -3.19
CA GLN A 117 15.96 -14.22 -2.02
C GLN A 117 15.94 -13.41 -0.72
N ARG A 118 16.79 -12.37 -0.64
CA ARG A 118 16.84 -11.44 0.50
C ARG A 118 15.54 -10.68 0.67
N TYR A 119 14.97 -10.14 -0.42
CA TYR A 119 13.70 -9.43 -0.38
C TYR A 119 12.58 -10.32 0.20
N ALA A 120 12.41 -11.52 -0.34
CA ALA A 120 11.39 -12.46 0.14
C ALA A 120 11.61 -12.86 1.61
N ALA A 121 12.87 -13.11 2.01
CA ALA A 121 13.19 -13.48 3.38
C ALA A 121 12.90 -12.37 4.39
N ILE A 122 13.28 -11.13 4.09
CA ILE A 122 13.01 -10.01 4.99
C ILE A 122 11.52 -9.70 5.01
N ARG A 123 10.82 -9.75 3.87
CA ARG A 123 9.37 -9.54 3.85
C ARG A 123 8.63 -10.48 4.79
N ARG A 124 8.90 -11.80 4.70
CA ARG A 124 8.32 -12.79 5.62
C ARG A 124 8.65 -12.50 7.09
N ALA A 125 9.88 -12.06 7.37
CA ALA A 125 10.30 -11.70 8.72
C ALA A 125 9.55 -10.45 9.22
N THR A 126 9.43 -9.42 8.39
CA THR A 126 8.69 -8.18 8.70
C THR A 126 7.21 -8.47 8.96
N ASP A 127 6.56 -9.28 8.13
CA ASP A 127 5.15 -9.64 8.28
C ASP A 127 4.89 -10.37 9.61
N ALA A 128 5.72 -11.37 9.94
CA ALA A 128 5.65 -12.07 11.22
C ALA A 128 5.92 -11.13 12.42
N HIS A 129 6.80 -10.15 12.23
CA HIS A 129 7.15 -9.18 13.27
C HIS A 129 6.01 -8.18 13.53
N ILE A 130 5.32 -7.73 12.48
CA ILE A 130 4.12 -6.90 12.58
C ILE A 130 3.04 -7.62 13.38
N GLU A 131 2.77 -8.88 13.08
CA GLU A 131 1.81 -9.70 13.85
C GLU A 131 2.21 -9.84 15.32
N SER A 132 3.50 -10.06 15.59
CA SER A 132 4.03 -10.13 16.95
C SER A 132 3.81 -8.83 17.72
N ILE A 133 4.07 -7.67 17.09
CA ILE A 133 3.82 -6.36 17.69
C ILE A 133 2.35 -6.20 18.07
N VAL A 134 1.42 -6.49 17.15
CA VAL A 134 -0.03 -6.39 17.44
C VAL A 134 -0.43 -7.35 18.57
N THR A 135 0.12 -8.55 18.58
CA THR A 135 -0.19 -9.58 19.58
C THR A 135 0.29 -9.18 20.98
N ALA A 136 1.50 -8.61 21.09
CA ALA A 136 2.08 -8.23 22.37
C ALA A 136 1.61 -6.87 22.88
N HIS A 137 1.38 -5.90 22.00
CA HIS A 137 1.17 -4.49 22.35
C HIS A 137 -0.18 -3.93 21.90
N GLY A 138 -0.96 -4.68 21.12
CA GLY A 138 -2.06 -4.11 20.34
C GLY A 138 -1.55 -3.26 19.18
N TRP A 139 -2.46 -2.58 18.49
CA TRP A 139 -2.08 -1.65 17.43
C TRP A 139 -1.27 -0.48 18.01
N PRO A 140 -0.04 -0.19 17.52
CA PRO A 140 0.74 0.95 17.95
C PRO A 140 0.02 2.28 17.67
N GLN A 141 -0.43 2.96 18.72
CA GLN A 141 -1.16 4.23 18.63
C GLN A 141 -0.23 5.42 18.80
N ARG A 142 -0.61 6.56 18.21
CA ARG A 142 0.14 7.83 18.28
C ARG A 142 0.50 8.25 19.69
N ASP A 143 -0.46 8.20 20.60
CA ASP A 143 -0.26 8.59 22.00
C ASP A 143 0.72 7.68 22.76
N THR A 144 1.02 6.50 22.21
CA THR A 144 1.94 5.53 22.83
C THR A 144 3.31 5.55 22.16
N VAL A 145 3.38 5.43 20.84
CA VAL A 145 4.65 5.28 20.11
C VAL A 145 5.11 6.56 19.40
N GLY A 146 4.31 7.63 19.42
CA GLY A 146 4.54 8.86 18.68
C GLY A 146 4.04 8.79 17.24
N ASP A 147 3.91 9.96 16.60
CA ASP A 147 3.32 10.11 15.27
C ASP A 147 4.12 9.32 14.21
N ASP A 148 5.45 9.43 14.19
CA ASP A 148 6.28 8.77 13.16
C ASP A 148 6.11 7.24 13.19
N ALA A 149 6.32 6.62 14.35
CA ALA A 149 6.20 5.17 14.49
C ALA A 149 4.76 4.68 14.25
N ALA A 150 3.74 5.41 14.70
CA ALA A 150 2.35 5.04 14.43
C ALA A 150 2.04 5.13 12.93
N ALA A 151 2.57 6.13 12.23
CA ALA A 151 2.42 6.27 10.79
C ALA A 151 3.15 5.13 10.07
N ASP A 152 4.43 4.90 10.37
CA ASP A 152 5.25 3.82 9.84
C ASP A 152 4.57 2.44 9.99
N PHE A 153 3.97 2.18 11.15
CA PHE A 153 3.23 0.94 11.39
C PHE A 153 2.03 0.77 10.44
N PHE A 154 1.32 1.85 10.10
CA PHE A 154 0.25 1.82 9.12
C PHE A 154 0.74 1.37 7.73
N PHE A 155 1.90 1.86 7.29
CA PHE A 155 2.50 1.44 6.00
C PHE A 155 2.93 -0.02 6.06
N LEU A 156 3.65 -0.40 7.12
CA LEU A 156 4.10 -1.78 7.35
C LEU A 156 2.91 -2.76 7.29
N PHE A 157 1.83 -2.48 8.00
CA PHE A 157 0.63 -3.31 7.96
C PHE A 157 0.01 -3.40 6.55
N GLY A 158 0.01 -2.29 5.80
CA GLY A 158 -0.43 -2.27 4.40
C GLY A 158 0.46 -3.08 3.46
N HIS A 159 1.73 -3.26 3.81
CA HIS A 159 2.68 -4.08 3.07
C HIS A 159 2.57 -5.57 3.43
N ALA A 160 2.06 -5.93 4.61
CA ALA A 160 2.04 -7.33 5.07
C ALA A 160 1.00 -8.24 4.36
N ASP A 161 1.09 -8.40 3.04
CA ASP A 161 0.12 -9.13 2.22
C ASP A 161 0.14 -10.65 2.41
N ASP A 162 1.19 -11.21 3.04
CA ASP A 162 1.40 -12.66 3.12
C ASP A 162 0.35 -13.37 4.01
N ASP A 163 -0.19 -12.71 5.05
CA ASP A 163 -1.32 -13.21 5.86
C ASP A 163 -2.50 -12.23 5.86
N ASN A 164 -3.21 -12.20 4.73
CA ASN A 164 -4.40 -11.37 4.60
C ASN A 164 -5.55 -11.80 5.52
N ALA A 165 -5.62 -13.06 5.94
CA ALA A 165 -6.68 -13.54 6.83
C ALA A 165 -6.53 -12.92 8.23
N TRP A 166 -5.30 -12.90 8.76
CA TRP A 166 -4.96 -12.20 9.99
C TRP A 166 -5.25 -10.70 9.87
N ARG A 167 -4.84 -10.04 8.78
CA ARG A 167 -5.11 -8.61 8.57
C ARG A 167 -6.60 -8.27 8.50
N LEU A 168 -7.41 -9.11 7.86
CA LEU A 168 -8.87 -8.94 7.82
C LEU A 168 -9.49 -9.00 9.22
N ALA A 169 -8.94 -9.83 10.12
CA ALA A 169 -9.38 -9.88 11.52
C ALA A 169 -9.08 -8.57 12.27
N GLN A 170 -8.21 -7.70 11.75
CA GLN A 170 -7.87 -6.40 12.33
C GLN A 170 -8.75 -5.24 11.82
N LEU A 171 -9.77 -5.47 10.97
CA LEU A 171 -10.58 -4.38 10.40
C LEU A 171 -11.28 -3.51 11.45
N ASP A 172 -11.75 -4.09 12.55
CA ASP A 172 -12.37 -3.34 13.64
C ASP A 172 -11.34 -2.47 14.38
N THR A 173 -10.14 -3.03 14.61
CA THR A 173 -8.99 -2.29 15.16
C THR A 173 -8.61 -1.12 14.25
N LEU A 174 -8.50 -1.38 12.94
CA LEU A 174 -8.18 -0.35 11.94
C LEU A 174 -9.23 0.77 11.93
N THR A 175 -10.51 0.42 12.02
CA THR A 175 -11.62 1.39 12.07
C THR A 175 -11.57 2.24 13.34
N ARG A 176 -11.22 1.63 14.48
CA ARG A 176 -11.05 2.32 15.76
C ARG A 176 -9.87 3.30 15.68
N VAL A 177 -8.71 2.84 15.23
CA VAL A 177 -7.50 3.66 15.11
C VAL A 177 -7.71 4.82 14.14
N PHE A 178 -8.38 4.61 13.00
CA PHE A 178 -8.75 5.71 12.10
C PHE A 178 -9.48 6.86 12.83
N ARG A 179 -10.42 6.51 13.72
CA ARG A 179 -11.21 7.50 14.47
C ARG A 179 -10.43 8.14 15.61
N GLU A 180 -9.71 7.35 16.39
CA GLU A 180 -8.97 7.78 17.59
C GLU A 180 -7.72 8.58 17.22
N ASP A 181 -6.94 8.09 16.27
CA ASP A 181 -5.65 8.69 15.88
C ASP A 181 -5.80 9.74 14.77
N HIS A 182 -7.04 10.01 14.32
CA HIS A 182 -7.35 10.95 13.25
C HIS A 182 -6.55 10.70 11.96
N VAL A 183 -6.45 9.42 11.58
CA VAL A 183 -5.73 8.99 10.38
C VAL A 183 -6.39 9.57 9.14
N ASN A 184 -5.58 9.92 8.14
CA ASN A 184 -6.06 10.42 6.86
C ASN A 184 -7.14 9.48 6.28
N PRO A 185 -8.34 9.99 5.94
CA PRO A 185 -9.43 9.18 5.40
C PRO A 185 -9.07 8.35 4.17
N ARG A 186 -8.19 8.88 3.31
CA ARG A 186 -7.72 8.17 2.11
C ARG A 186 -6.89 6.96 2.46
N LEU A 187 -5.98 7.09 3.43
CA LEU A 187 -5.16 5.98 3.89
C LEU A 187 -6.05 4.86 4.44
N TYR A 188 -6.96 5.19 5.35
CA TYR A 188 -7.90 4.21 5.91
C TYR A 188 -8.76 3.52 4.82
N ALA A 189 -9.34 4.29 3.91
CA ALA A 189 -10.16 3.76 2.82
C ALA A 189 -9.36 2.84 1.88
N HIS A 190 -8.14 3.24 1.53
CA HIS A 190 -7.27 2.46 0.67
C HIS A 190 -6.87 1.14 1.31
N LEU A 191 -6.50 1.15 2.58
CA LEU A 191 -6.15 -0.08 3.28
C LEU A 191 -7.34 -1.03 3.37
N CYS A 192 -8.56 -0.53 3.63
CA CYS A 192 -9.76 -1.35 3.58
C CYS A 192 -9.98 -1.99 2.19
N ASP A 193 -9.82 -1.22 1.12
CA ASP A 193 -10.02 -1.71 -0.25
C ASP A 193 -8.89 -2.65 -0.69
N ARG A 194 -7.65 -2.44 -0.24
CA ARG A 194 -6.52 -3.36 -0.47
C ARG A 194 -6.77 -4.70 0.20
N LEU A 195 -7.19 -4.72 1.47
CA LEU A 195 -7.53 -5.96 2.18
C LEU A 195 -8.65 -6.73 1.48
N ALA A 196 -9.69 -6.02 1.03
CA ALA A 196 -10.76 -6.62 0.25
C ALA A 196 -10.24 -7.17 -1.10
N ASN A 197 -9.42 -6.40 -1.81
CA ASN A 197 -8.85 -6.80 -3.09
C ASN A 197 -7.97 -8.06 -2.99
N VAL A 198 -7.06 -8.10 -2.02
CA VAL A 198 -6.22 -9.29 -1.73
C VAL A 198 -7.09 -10.50 -1.36
N ALA A 199 -8.24 -10.29 -0.72
CA ALA A 199 -9.22 -11.35 -0.43
C ALA A 199 -10.11 -11.74 -1.63
N GLY A 200 -9.86 -11.21 -2.82
CA GLY A 200 -10.71 -11.39 -4.00
C GLY A 200 -12.12 -10.77 -3.86
N LYS A 201 -12.31 -9.84 -2.92
CA LYS A 201 -13.59 -9.18 -2.63
C LYS A 201 -13.67 -7.79 -3.26
N PRO A 202 -14.86 -7.34 -3.69
CA PRO A 202 -15.02 -5.99 -4.23
C PRO A 202 -14.68 -4.88 -3.22
N GLN A 203 -14.36 -3.70 -3.75
CA GLN A 203 -14.00 -2.51 -2.99
C GLN A 203 -15.19 -1.89 -2.27
N LYS A 204 -14.95 -1.32 -1.10
CA LYS A 204 -15.92 -0.56 -0.31
C LYS A 204 -15.86 0.94 -0.63
N TYR A 205 -14.68 1.51 -0.83
CA TYR A 205 -14.50 2.95 -1.06
C TYR A 205 -14.06 3.30 -2.50
N GLY A 206 -13.69 2.29 -3.29
CA GLY A 206 -13.28 2.43 -4.68
C GLY A 206 -11.90 3.04 -4.88
N THR A 207 -10.99 3.01 -3.89
CA THR A 207 -9.68 3.68 -3.99
C THR A 207 -8.70 3.00 -4.94
N VAL A 208 -8.91 1.73 -5.28
CA VAL A 208 -8.12 0.99 -6.26
C VAL A 208 -8.56 1.38 -7.67
N MET A 209 -8.02 2.51 -8.13
CA MET A 209 -8.27 3.18 -9.40
C MET A 209 -7.01 3.86 -9.97
N GLY A 210 -7.06 4.30 -11.23
CA GLY A 210 -5.96 5.06 -11.82
C GLY A 210 -6.18 5.37 -13.31
N PRO A 211 -5.12 5.75 -14.04
CA PRO A 211 -5.17 5.96 -15.48
C PRO A 211 -5.67 4.72 -16.23
N GLY A 212 -6.47 4.95 -17.26
CA GLY A 212 -6.97 3.90 -18.14
C GLY A 212 -5.97 3.51 -19.22
N PRO A 213 -6.32 2.57 -20.11
CA PRO A 213 -5.43 2.05 -21.14
C PRO A 213 -5.08 3.07 -22.25
N SER A 214 -5.73 4.23 -22.27
CA SER A 214 -5.49 5.29 -23.24
C SER A 214 -5.27 6.64 -22.55
N PRO A 215 -4.43 7.53 -23.12
CA PRO A 215 -4.25 8.87 -22.56
C PRO A 215 -5.58 9.59 -22.34
N GLY A 216 -5.72 10.29 -21.21
CA GLY A 216 -6.94 11.01 -20.85
C GLY A 216 -8.08 10.13 -20.33
N THR A 217 -7.86 8.83 -20.13
CA THR A 217 -8.86 7.92 -19.53
C THR A 217 -8.47 7.53 -18.12
N ALA A 218 -9.45 7.14 -17.30
CA ALA A 218 -9.26 6.64 -15.94
C ALA A 218 -10.31 5.57 -15.64
N LYS A 219 -9.98 4.61 -14.76
CA LYS A 219 -10.89 3.53 -14.37
C LYS A 219 -10.64 3.07 -12.94
N LEU A 220 -11.66 2.45 -12.34
CA LEU A 220 -11.44 1.54 -11.21
C LEU A 220 -10.69 0.30 -11.73
N TYR A 221 -9.69 -0.17 -10.99
CA TYR A 221 -8.98 -1.42 -11.29
C TYR A 221 -9.59 -2.63 -10.59
N TRP A 222 -10.59 -2.42 -9.74
CA TRP A 222 -11.34 -3.47 -9.07
C TRP A 222 -12.82 -3.09 -8.93
N PRO A 223 -13.77 -4.05 -8.95
CA PRO A 223 -15.18 -3.71 -8.84
C PRO A 223 -15.55 -3.17 -7.46
N LEU A 224 -16.60 -2.36 -7.39
CA LEU A 224 -17.25 -1.97 -6.14
C LEU A 224 -18.15 -3.10 -5.62
N ILE A 225 -18.36 -3.13 -4.30
CA ILE A 225 -19.31 -4.05 -3.66
C ILE A 225 -20.78 -3.74 -4.02
N ASP A 226 -21.05 -2.49 -4.38
CA ASP A 226 -22.34 -1.93 -4.76
C ASP A 226 -22.14 -0.86 -5.85
N ASP A 227 -23.00 0.15 -5.92
CA ASP A 227 -22.90 1.22 -6.92
C ASP A 227 -22.03 2.42 -6.45
N VAL A 228 -21.69 3.28 -7.41
CA VAL A 228 -20.86 4.49 -7.17
C VAL A 228 -21.52 5.42 -6.15
N ALA A 229 -22.86 5.55 -6.15
CA ALA A 229 -23.55 6.45 -5.24
C ALA A 229 -23.48 5.97 -3.78
N ALA A 230 -23.58 4.67 -3.55
CA ALA A 230 -23.39 4.06 -2.24
C ALA A 230 -21.95 4.20 -1.75
N ALA A 231 -20.96 3.98 -2.62
CA ALA A 231 -19.55 4.21 -2.31
C ALA A 231 -19.28 5.69 -1.98
N ASP A 232 -19.78 6.63 -2.78
CA ASP A 232 -19.62 8.07 -2.54
C ASP A 232 -20.28 8.52 -1.23
N LYS A 233 -21.42 7.93 -0.86
CA LYS A 233 -22.02 8.17 0.47
C LYS A 233 -21.08 7.74 1.61
N ARG A 234 -20.41 6.59 1.49
CA ARG A 234 -19.41 6.14 2.47
C ARG A 234 -18.16 7.03 2.48
N ARG A 235 -17.71 7.48 1.31
CA ARG A 235 -16.56 8.39 1.18
C ARG A 235 -16.84 9.74 1.86
N LEU A 236 -18.02 10.32 1.62
CA LEU A 236 -18.44 11.58 2.25
C LEU A 236 -18.45 11.48 3.79
N GLN A 237 -18.92 10.34 4.34
CA GLN A 237 -18.96 10.12 5.79
C GLN A 237 -17.59 10.16 6.48
N ILE A 238 -16.52 9.86 5.74
CA ILE A 238 -15.15 9.91 6.25
C ILE A 238 -14.37 11.11 5.74
N GLY A 239 -14.98 12.01 4.94
CA GLY A 239 -14.32 13.20 4.41
C GLY A 239 -13.52 12.97 3.12
N LEU A 240 -13.78 11.88 2.39
CA LEU A 240 -13.20 11.65 1.06
C LEU A 240 -14.03 12.33 -0.04
N PRO A 241 -13.39 12.88 -1.09
CA PRO A 241 -14.10 13.37 -2.29
C PRO A 241 -14.75 12.19 -3.03
N SER A 242 -15.64 12.44 -4.00
CA SER A 242 -16.26 11.36 -4.78
C SER A 242 -15.24 10.54 -5.60
N ILE A 243 -15.63 9.34 -6.03
CA ILE A 243 -14.85 8.52 -6.97
C ILE A 243 -14.57 9.30 -8.26
N GLU A 244 -15.58 10.00 -8.79
CA GLU A 244 -15.42 10.77 -10.03
C GLU A 244 -14.43 11.93 -9.88
N ASN A 245 -14.29 12.53 -8.69
CA ASN A 245 -13.28 13.55 -8.45
C ASN A 245 -11.85 12.99 -8.63
N ASP A 246 -11.59 11.81 -8.08
CA ASP A 246 -10.29 11.14 -8.22
C ASP A 246 -10.05 10.68 -9.67
N LEU A 247 -11.04 10.07 -10.31
CA LEU A 247 -10.94 9.65 -11.71
C LEU A 247 -10.65 10.84 -12.63
N GLU A 248 -11.29 11.98 -12.41
CA GLU A 248 -11.06 13.18 -13.20
C GLU A 248 -9.63 13.73 -13.04
N ARG A 249 -9.05 13.63 -11.85
CA ARG A 249 -7.63 13.98 -11.64
C ARG A 249 -6.72 13.07 -12.47
N PHE A 250 -6.98 11.76 -12.50
CA PHE A 250 -6.24 10.84 -13.36
C PHE A 250 -6.45 11.12 -14.87
N ARG A 251 -7.67 11.47 -15.30
CA ARG A 251 -7.91 11.88 -16.70
C ARG A 251 -7.12 13.13 -17.07
N LYS A 252 -6.86 14.02 -16.10
CA LYS A 252 -6.03 15.22 -16.25
C LYS A 252 -4.52 14.96 -16.11
N GLY A 253 -4.10 13.71 -15.97
CA GLY A 253 -2.69 13.33 -15.91
C GLY A 253 -2.07 13.36 -14.51
N ALA A 254 -2.87 13.21 -13.46
CA ALA A 254 -2.33 12.92 -12.14
C ALA A 254 -1.56 11.59 -12.14
N ASP A 255 -0.43 11.56 -11.45
CA ASP A 255 0.31 10.33 -11.19
C ASP A 255 -0.33 9.58 -10.01
N ILE A 256 -0.07 8.27 -9.93
CA ILE A 256 -0.48 7.45 -8.79
C ILE A 256 0.53 7.70 -7.66
N GLY A 257 0.11 8.43 -6.64
CA GLY A 257 0.84 8.60 -5.40
C GLY A 257 0.56 7.51 -4.35
N PRO A 258 1.09 7.69 -3.13
CA PRO A 258 0.84 6.78 -2.00
C PRO A 258 -0.65 6.53 -1.79
N TYR A 259 -1.01 5.28 -1.51
CA TYR A 259 -2.39 4.83 -1.31
C TYR A 259 -3.35 5.17 -2.45
N MET A 260 -2.78 5.21 -3.66
CA MET A 260 -3.52 5.51 -4.88
C MET A 260 -4.15 6.90 -4.87
N THR A 261 -3.51 7.82 -4.14
CA THR A 261 -3.81 9.25 -4.21
C THR A 261 -3.49 9.75 -5.61
N PRO A 262 -4.43 10.33 -6.35
CA PRO A 262 -4.08 11.03 -7.58
C PRO A 262 -3.26 12.27 -7.19
N LEU A 263 -1.97 12.32 -7.55
CA LEU A 263 -1.11 13.48 -7.32
C LEU A 263 -0.97 14.27 -8.62
N THR A 264 -1.48 15.49 -8.63
CA THR A 264 -1.32 16.43 -9.74
C THR A 264 0.03 17.16 -9.64
N GLN A 265 0.51 17.69 -10.76
CA GLN A 265 1.80 18.38 -10.79
C GLN A 265 1.90 19.50 -9.73
N GLY A 266 2.90 19.40 -8.87
CA GLY A 266 3.16 20.34 -7.78
C GLY A 266 2.54 19.95 -6.44
N GLU A 267 1.71 18.91 -6.38
CA GLU A 267 1.32 18.29 -5.11
C GLU A 267 2.43 17.35 -4.63
N ASN A 268 2.81 17.51 -3.37
CA ASN A 268 3.73 16.61 -2.69
C ASN A 268 2.98 15.87 -1.59
N TRP A 269 3.39 14.63 -1.33
CA TRP A 269 2.92 13.82 -0.22
C TRP A 269 4.08 13.51 0.71
N SER A 270 3.82 13.51 2.01
CA SER A 270 4.79 13.20 3.06
C SER A 270 4.15 12.40 4.19
N MET A 271 4.98 11.82 5.06
CA MET A 271 4.52 11.13 6.28
C MET A 271 3.66 12.03 7.18
N ALA A 272 3.89 13.35 7.16
CA ALA A 272 3.07 14.30 7.91
C ALA A 272 1.61 14.37 7.40
N ASP A 273 1.36 13.99 6.14
CA ASP A 273 0.00 13.96 5.57
C ASP A 273 -0.86 12.81 6.11
N VAL A 274 -0.27 11.86 6.85
CA VAL A 274 -0.97 10.76 7.53
C VAL A 274 -1.92 11.28 8.61
N TYR A 275 -1.56 12.35 9.30
CA TYR A 275 -2.38 12.96 10.38
C TYR A 275 -2.82 14.38 10.06
N LYS A 276 -2.53 14.86 8.85
CA LYS A 276 -3.00 16.15 8.38
C LYS A 276 -4.52 16.11 8.22
N LYS A 277 -5.20 17.02 8.91
CA LYS A 277 -6.64 17.21 8.75
C LYS A 277 -6.91 17.71 7.32
N PRO A 278 -7.97 17.19 6.66
CA PRO A 278 -8.37 17.63 5.33
C PRO A 278 -8.73 19.11 5.28
#